data_AF-A0AA36D5R9-F1
#
_entry.id   AF-A0AA36D5R9-F1
#
_cell.length_a   1.000
_cell.length_b   1.000
_cell.length_c   1.000
_cell.angle_alpha   90.00
_cell.angle_beta   90.00
_cell.angle_gamma   90.00
#
_symmetry.space_group_name_H-M   'P 1'
#
loop_
_entity.id
_entity.type
_entity.pdbx_description
1 polymer ?
#
loop_
_entity_poly.entity_id
_entity_poly.type
_entity_poly.pdbx_seq_one_letter_code
_entity_poly.pdbx_strand_id
1 'polypeptide(L)'
;MNVALDEIGLIEITDARMCFLEGQRYLCTSWAKLDAACNNLGQFVALFRFTDGSLEFVNKVVAKRQWAATTIIPTPVGPLYAVFVTDAAPLLYVVNKSGLKPIEFEELPESNSFADLKAARKGSITRFSRLSSGKYIWTAEGTDAGLFVISVFEKDTGRYIGRRAFRFNGAISVVSLFELEQTDSISEETVPEMLLLLSSTVGPVCIWHGTILEETLVVELIYELADTIQKDAVTSAFISKGLIFIGTYSGVFLVYQVPKGVVEMAEAIPAVFMLGLSSPIITLTSLDEAGHRIGVISTEGFHTLLYQESTSTPVTPSAIAYEDEIVLPTGEQRVELGTEARAEPPVTPTQSSSRGQSGGSGLTLRKETSSGGRRTKPENLPIDRVTFRI
;
A
#
# COMPACT_ATOMS: atom_id res chain seq x y z
N MET A 1 9.77 4.08 18.52
CA MET A 1 10.78 3.07 18.87
C MET A 1 12.06 3.83 19.14
N ASN A 2 12.49 3.96 20.40
CA ASN A 2 13.74 4.67 20.73
C ASN A 2 14.96 3.82 20.31
N VAL A 3 15.21 3.74 19.01
CA VAL A 3 16.57 3.50 18.52
C VAL A 3 17.34 4.77 18.88
N ALA A 4 18.40 4.63 19.67
CA ALA A 4 19.27 5.74 20.02
C ALA A 4 20.07 6.19 18.78
N LEU A 5 19.42 7.00 17.95
CA LEU A 5 19.98 7.64 16.77
C LEU A 5 20.56 8.99 17.24
N ASP A 6 21.59 8.90 18.09
CA ASP A 6 22.17 9.99 18.89
C ASP A 6 22.95 11.06 18.07
N GLU A 7 22.55 11.30 16.83
CA GLU A 7 23.24 12.19 15.89
C GLU A 7 22.28 13.20 15.25
N ILE A 8 22.71 14.45 15.21
CA ILE A 8 21.92 15.62 14.80
C ILE A 8 21.55 15.55 13.30
N GLY A 9 20.35 15.04 13.00
CA GLY A 9 19.81 14.98 11.63
C GLY A 9 18.36 14.45 11.61
N LEU A 10 17.62 14.79 10.56
CA LEU A 10 16.33 14.13 10.27
C LEU A 10 16.58 12.72 9.74
N ILE A 11 15.63 11.81 9.95
CA ILE A 11 15.73 10.42 9.51
C ILE A 11 14.39 10.02 8.88
N GLU A 12 14.44 9.64 7.60
CA GLU A 12 13.28 9.39 6.74
C GLU A 12 13.30 7.95 6.22
N ILE A 13 12.16 7.25 6.27
CA ILE A 13 11.98 5.95 5.61
C ILE A 13 11.67 6.22 4.13
N THR A 14 12.59 5.85 3.24
CA THR A 14 12.43 6.07 1.79
C THR A 14 11.68 4.93 1.10
N ASP A 15 11.73 3.73 1.68
CA ASP A 15 11.11 2.52 1.14
C ASP A 15 11.00 1.41 2.20
N ALA A 16 10.02 0.52 2.08
CA ALA A 16 9.99 -0.73 2.86
C ALA A 16 9.30 -1.89 2.13
N ARG A 17 9.79 -3.11 2.41
CA ARG A 17 9.29 -4.36 1.84
C ARG A 17 9.29 -5.42 2.94
N MET A 18 8.32 -6.33 2.91
CA MET A 18 8.24 -7.43 3.86
C MET A 18 8.56 -8.76 3.17
N CYS A 19 9.15 -9.68 3.91
CA CYS A 19 9.44 -11.03 3.47
C CYS A 19 9.14 -12.06 4.56
N PHE A 20 8.86 -13.29 4.13
CA PHE A 20 8.64 -14.44 5.01
C PHE A 20 9.88 -15.34 4.96
N LEU A 21 10.35 -15.77 6.12
CA LEU A 21 11.50 -16.67 6.28
C LEU A 21 11.21 -17.64 7.42
N GLU A 22 11.11 -18.93 7.10
CA GLU A 22 10.87 -20.02 8.08
C GLU A 22 9.68 -19.74 9.03
N GLY A 23 8.56 -19.28 8.46
CA GLY A 23 7.34 -18.91 9.21
C GLY A 23 7.38 -17.55 9.91
N GLN A 24 8.56 -16.94 10.06
CA GLN A 24 8.71 -15.60 10.64
C GLN A 24 8.59 -14.52 9.58
N ARG A 25 8.01 -13.37 9.94
CA ARG A 25 7.88 -12.17 9.11
C ARG A 25 9.02 -11.20 9.41
N TYR A 26 9.65 -10.66 8.38
CA TYR A 26 10.69 -9.62 8.50
C TYR A 26 10.38 -8.43 7.61
N LEU A 27 10.45 -7.23 8.18
CA LEU A 27 10.33 -5.97 7.47
C LEU A 27 11.73 -5.43 7.14
N CYS A 28 12.05 -5.37 5.85
CA CYS A 28 13.21 -4.69 5.31
C CYS A 28 12.84 -3.23 5.03
N THR A 29 13.64 -2.28 5.51
CA THR A 29 13.41 -0.84 5.37
C THR A 29 14.67 -0.17 4.83
N SER A 30 14.49 0.89 4.04
CA SER A 30 15.57 1.80 3.62
C SER A 30 15.35 3.18 4.23
N TRP A 31 16.42 3.76 4.74
CA TRP A 31 16.42 5.02 5.45
C TRP A 31 17.42 6.00 4.85
N ALA A 32 17.06 7.27 4.79
CA ALA A 32 17.98 8.37 4.59
C ALA A 32 18.14 9.17 5.89
N LYS A 33 19.39 9.48 6.26
CA LYS A 33 19.72 10.49 7.26
C LYS A 33 19.97 11.81 6.54
N LEU A 34 19.29 12.86 6.95
CA LEU A 34 19.35 14.18 6.36
C LEU A 34 19.90 15.20 7.36
N ASP A 35 20.54 16.27 6.88
CA ASP A 35 20.85 17.44 7.70
C ASP A 35 19.61 18.36 7.88
N ALA A 36 19.78 19.46 8.61
CA ALA A 36 18.72 20.46 8.83
C ALA A 36 18.33 21.26 7.56
N ALA A 37 19.01 21.05 6.44
CA ALA A 37 18.69 21.60 5.12
C ALA A 37 18.26 20.51 4.12
N CYS A 38 17.90 19.32 4.63
CA CYS A 38 17.48 18.13 3.88
C CYS A 38 18.54 17.51 2.95
N ASN A 39 19.83 17.81 3.11
CA ASN A 39 20.91 17.15 2.37
C ASN A 39 21.15 15.74 2.91
N ASN A 40 21.33 14.76 2.01
CA ASN A 40 21.60 13.36 2.38
C ASN A 40 23.00 13.20 3.01
N LEU A 41 23.03 12.92 4.32
CA LEU A 41 24.23 12.63 5.12
C LEU A 41 24.65 11.14 5.04
N GLY A 42 23.80 10.27 4.50
CA GLY A 42 24.03 8.84 4.38
C GLY A 42 22.73 8.04 4.50
N GLN A 43 22.73 6.83 3.92
CA GLN A 43 21.59 5.92 3.96
C GLN A 43 21.93 4.64 4.75
N PHE A 44 20.92 3.91 5.23
CA PHE A 44 21.09 2.58 5.82
C PHE A 44 19.84 1.72 5.65
N VAL A 45 20.03 0.40 5.48
CA VAL A 45 18.94 -0.58 5.48
C VAL A 45 18.80 -1.08 6.90
N ALA A 46 17.58 -1.20 7.41
CA ALA A 46 17.32 -1.86 8.68
C ALA A 46 16.38 -3.06 8.47
N LEU A 47 16.73 -4.17 9.10
CA LEU A 47 15.92 -5.37 9.18
C LEU A 47 15.23 -5.41 10.54
N PHE A 48 13.90 -5.51 10.51
CA PHE A 48 13.09 -5.73 11.70
C PHE A 48 12.41 -7.11 11.62
N ARG A 49 12.37 -7.82 12.74
CA ARG A 49 11.54 -9.03 12.92
C ARG A 49 10.18 -8.58 13.43
N PHE A 50 9.09 -9.06 12.84
CA PHE A 50 7.75 -8.79 13.36
C PHE A 50 7.40 -9.82 14.44
N THR A 51 7.02 -9.34 15.62
CA THR A 51 6.73 -10.12 16.82
C THR A 51 5.44 -9.63 17.46
N ASP A 52 4.36 -10.42 17.37
CA ASP A 52 3.07 -10.21 18.04
C ASP A 52 2.52 -8.77 18.01
N GLY A 53 2.56 -8.14 16.84
CA GLY A 53 2.07 -6.76 16.62
C GLY A 53 3.13 -5.66 16.77
N SER A 54 4.38 -6.03 17.09
CA SER A 54 5.52 -5.12 17.24
C SER A 54 6.64 -5.41 16.24
N LEU A 55 7.58 -4.47 16.11
CA LEU A 55 8.79 -4.60 15.29
C LEU A 55 10.03 -4.60 16.19
N GLU A 56 10.75 -5.71 16.20
CA GLU A 56 12.02 -5.91 16.89
C GLU A 56 13.18 -5.64 15.92
N PHE A 57 14.17 -4.83 16.33
CA PHE A 57 15.34 -4.54 15.48
C PHE A 57 16.31 -5.73 15.45
N VAL A 58 16.66 -6.19 14.24
CA VAL A 58 17.61 -7.32 14.04
C VAL A 58 19.00 -6.78 13.73
N ASN A 59 19.16 -6.07 12.59
CA ASN A 59 20.41 -5.41 12.24
C ASN A 59 20.18 -4.22 11.29
N LYS A 60 21.25 -3.42 11.08
CA LYS A 60 21.32 -2.44 9.98
C LYS A 60 22.62 -2.58 9.20
N VAL A 61 22.57 -2.24 7.91
CA VAL A 61 23.76 -2.12 7.05
C VAL A 61 23.82 -0.70 6.51
N VAL A 62 24.95 -0.02 6.71
CA VAL A 62 25.16 1.37 6.27
C VAL A 62 25.51 1.40 4.78
N ALA A 63 24.94 2.35 4.05
CA ALA A 63 25.17 2.54 2.63
C ALA A 63 26.60 3.03 2.33
N LYS A 64 27.24 2.39 1.34
CA LYS A 64 28.51 2.86 0.74
C LYS A 64 28.30 3.66 -0.56
N ARG A 65 27.06 3.74 -1.05
CA ARG A 65 26.61 4.34 -2.32
C ARG A 65 25.21 4.92 -2.10
N GLN A 66 24.79 5.91 -2.86
CA GLN A 66 23.41 6.40 -2.79
C GLN A 66 22.43 5.34 -3.33
N TRP A 67 21.30 5.17 -2.66
CA TRP A 67 20.23 4.24 -3.02
C TRP A 67 19.01 4.97 -3.54
N ALA A 68 18.28 4.31 -4.46
CA ALA A 68 17.17 4.90 -5.20
C ALA A 68 15.85 4.10 -5.06
N ALA A 69 15.90 2.75 -4.99
CA ALA A 69 14.73 1.89 -4.76
C ALA A 69 15.13 0.54 -4.13
N THR A 70 14.18 -0.18 -3.54
CA THR A 70 14.41 -1.57 -3.09
C THR A 70 13.29 -2.54 -3.45
N THR A 71 13.62 -3.83 -3.48
CA THR A 71 12.66 -4.92 -3.69
C THR A 71 13.06 -6.19 -2.93
N ILE A 72 12.09 -7.07 -2.69
CA ILE A 72 12.31 -8.41 -2.12
C ILE A 72 12.11 -9.44 -3.24
N ILE A 73 13.02 -10.42 -3.31
CA ILE A 73 13.00 -11.48 -4.32
C ILE A 73 13.03 -12.83 -3.58
N PRO A 74 11.95 -13.64 -3.64
CA PRO A 74 11.97 -15.00 -3.12
C PRO A 74 12.96 -15.86 -3.91
N THR A 75 13.84 -16.60 -3.21
CA THR A 75 14.76 -17.57 -3.83
C THR A 75 14.90 -18.83 -2.98
N PRO A 76 15.41 -19.96 -3.53
CA PRO A 76 15.60 -21.20 -2.76
C PRO A 76 16.56 -21.08 -1.57
N VAL A 77 17.45 -20.09 -1.56
CA VAL A 77 18.39 -19.81 -0.44
C VAL A 77 17.85 -18.81 0.59
N GLY A 78 16.58 -18.43 0.46
CA GLY A 78 15.89 -17.43 1.28
C GLY A 78 15.51 -16.16 0.49
N PRO A 79 14.83 -15.20 1.13
CA PRO A 79 14.53 -13.91 0.50
C PRO A 79 15.82 -13.11 0.27
N LEU A 80 16.02 -12.62 -0.95
CA LEU A 80 17.02 -11.60 -1.24
C LEU A 80 16.38 -10.21 -1.13
N TYR A 81 17.02 -9.30 -0.41
CA TYR A 81 16.72 -7.87 -0.45
C TYR A 81 17.68 -7.22 -1.44
N ALA A 82 17.13 -6.72 -2.55
CA ALA A 82 17.89 -6.07 -3.62
C ALA A 82 17.72 -4.55 -3.53
N VAL A 83 18.86 -3.84 -3.48
CA VAL A 83 18.95 -2.40 -3.26
C VAL A 83 19.55 -1.74 -4.50
N PHE A 84 18.74 -0.96 -5.22
CA PHE A 84 19.14 -0.27 -6.44
C PHE A 84 19.94 0.98 -6.08
N VAL A 85 21.12 1.13 -6.68
CA VAL A 85 22.08 2.19 -6.38
C VAL A 85 22.38 3.04 -7.61
N THR A 86 22.85 4.27 -7.40
CA THR A 86 22.89 5.26 -8.49
C THR A 86 23.95 5.00 -9.58
N ASP A 87 25.00 4.23 -9.29
CA ASP A 87 26.19 4.10 -10.17
C ASP A 87 26.60 2.65 -10.52
N ALA A 88 26.01 1.65 -9.86
CA ALA A 88 26.35 0.23 -10.01
C ALA A 88 25.11 -0.66 -10.22
N ALA A 89 25.33 -1.95 -10.44
CA ALA A 89 24.26 -2.95 -10.36
C ALA A 89 23.66 -3.01 -8.94
N PRO A 90 22.46 -3.58 -8.75
CA PRO A 90 21.82 -3.66 -7.44
C PRO A 90 22.71 -4.38 -6.41
N LEU A 91 22.82 -3.84 -5.21
CA LEU A 91 23.46 -4.52 -4.09
C LEU A 91 22.50 -5.56 -3.52
N LEU A 92 22.95 -6.80 -3.35
CA LEU A 92 22.12 -7.90 -2.89
C LEU A 92 22.46 -8.29 -1.45
N TYR A 93 21.43 -8.59 -0.67
CA TYR A 93 21.55 -9.08 0.70
C TYR A 93 20.64 -10.28 0.91
N VAL A 94 21.18 -11.40 1.41
CA VAL A 94 20.36 -12.52 1.91
C VAL A 94 19.74 -12.10 3.24
N VAL A 95 18.41 -12.13 3.32
CA VAL A 95 17.68 -11.99 4.58
C VAL A 95 17.77 -13.30 5.35
N ASN A 96 18.35 -13.26 6.55
CA ASN A 96 18.43 -14.40 7.44
C ASN A 96 18.09 -14.00 8.90
N LYS A 97 17.93 -14.98 9.79
CA LYS A 97 17.48 -14.76 11.18
C LYS A 97 18.41 -13.88 12.03
N SER A 98 19.69 -13.73 11.66
CA SER A 98 20.65 -12.86 12.35
C SER A 98 20.92 -11.54 11.62
N GLY A 99 20.30 -11.30 10.46
CA GLY A 99 20.38 -10.01 9.76
C GLY A 99 20.40 -10.12 8.23
N LEU A 100 20.70 -8.98 7.61
CA LEU A 100 21.09 -8.88 6.20
C LEU A 100 22.57 -9.27 6.03
N LYS A 101 22.88 -10.32 5.24
CA LYS A 101 24.25 -10.67 4.80
C LYS A 101 24.43 -10.26 3.33
N PRO A 102 25.43 -9.44 2.95
CA PRO A 102 25.72 -9.16 1.54
C PRO A 102 26.09 -10.44 0.79
N ILE A 103 25.80 -10.47 -0.51
CA ILE A 103 26.07 -11.59 -1.42
C ILE A 103 26.36 -11.05 -2.82
N GLU A 104 27.35 -11.60 -3.52
CA GLU A 104 27.61 -11.26 -4.92
C GLU A 104 26.70 -12.07 -5.87
N PHE A 105 26.49 -11.60 -7.10
CA PHE A 105 25.63 -12.29 -8.07
C PHE A 105 26.12 -13.70 -8.42
N GLU A 106 27.43 -13.93 -8.33
CA GLU A 106 28.10 -15.18 -8.65
C GLU A 106 28.03 -16.22 -7.50
N GLU A 107 27.53 -15.83 -6.32
CA GLU A 107 27.18 -16.75 -5.21
C GLU A 107 25.73 -17.30 -5.33
N LEU A 108 24.94 -16.85 -6.32
CA LEU A 108 23.52 -17.20 -6.45
C LEU A 108 23.30 -18.52 -7.22
N PRO A 109 22.20 -19.26 -6.96
CA PRO A 109 21.89 -20.49 -7.69
C PRO A 109 21.68 -20.24 -9.19
N GLU A 110 22.32 -21.06 -10.04
CA GLU A 110 22.16 -21.01 -11.50
C GLU A 110 20.72 -21.24 -11.97
N SER A 111 19.89 -21.90 -11.15
CA SER A 111 18.50 -22.28 -11.45
C SER A 111 17.48 -21.13 -11.41
N ASN A 112 17.93 -19.87 -11.50
CA ASN A 112 17.09 -18.69 -11.68
C ASN A 112 17.98 -17.58 -12.26
N SER A 113 17.73 -17.13 -13.48
CA SER A 113 18.58 -16.10 -14.07
C SER A 113 18.31 -14.73 -13.43
N PHE A 114 19.36 -14.12 -12.90
CA PHE A 114 19.35 -12.74 -12.40
C PHE A 114 19.79 -11.73 -13.49
N ALA A 115 19.69 -12.13 -14.76
CA ALA A 115 19.97 -11.27 -15.92
C ALA A 115 19.11 -10.00 -15.93
N ASP A 116 17.88 -10.09 -15.41
CA ASP A 116 16.96 -8.96 -15.24
C ASP A 116 17.53 -7.87 -14.31
N LEU A 117 18.07 -8.27 -13.15
CA LEU A 117 18.71 -7.36 -12.20
C LEU A 117 20.04 -6.80 -12.72
N LYS A 118 20.78 -7.60 -13.50
CA LYS A 118 22.02 -7.16 -14.16
C LYS A 118 21.76 -6.20 -15.34
N ALA A 119 20.61 -6.31 -15.99
CA ALA A 119 20.15 -5.42 -17.06
C ALA A 119 19.42 -4.16 -16.54
N ALA A 120 19.07 -4.12 -15.26
CA ALA A 120 18.27 -3.04 -14.69
C ALA A 120 18.96 -1.66 -14.74
N ARG A 121 18.17 -0.60 -14.87
CA ARG A 121 18.72 0.77 -14.99
C ARG A 121 19.42 1.23 -13.70
N LYS A 122 20.67 1.67 -13.86
CA LYS A 122 21.39 2.43 -12.84
C LYS A 122 20.80 3.83 -12.69
N GLY A 123 21.04 4.49 -11.54
CA GLY A 123 20.80 5.92 -11.36
C GLY A 123 19.35 6.26 -11.02
N SER A 124 18.43 5.99 -11.95
CA SER A 124 17.11 6.64 -11.99
C SER A 124 15.96 5.86 -11.35
N ILE A 125 16.14 4.61 -10.92
CA ILE A 125 15.01 3.77 -10.47
C ILE A 125 14.52 4.20 -9.08
N THR A 126 13.29 4.73 -9.00
CA THR A 126 12.59 5.10 -7.76
C THR A 126 11.65 4.01 -7.26
N ARG A 127 11.22 3.10 -8.14
CA ARG A 127 10.31 1.98 -7.84
C ARG A 127 10.68 0.77 -8.67
N PHE A 128 10.66 -0.43 -8.07
CA PHE A 128 10.98 -1.67 -8.78
C PHE A 128 10.12 -2.84 -8.27
N SER A 129 9.51 -3.57 -9.20
CA SER A 129 8.77 -4.80 -8.93
C SER A 129 9.29 -5.93 -9.81
N ARG A 130 9.36 -7.15 -9.26
CA ARG A 130 9.73 -8.39 -9.97
C ARG A 130 8.72 -9.47 -9.66
N LEU A 131 8.24 -10.14 -10.70
CA LEU A 131 7.32 -11.28 -10.60
C LEU A 131 7.92 -12.45 -11.39
N SER A 132 7.99 -13.64 -10.79
CA SER A 132 8.28 -14.87 -11.54
C SER A 132 6.99 -15.64 -11.68
N SER A 133 6.59 -15.89 -12.93
CA SER A 133 5.32 -16.52 -13.31
C SER A 133 5.59 -17.47 -14.47
N GLY A 134 5.18 -18.73 -14.32
CA GLY A 134 5.53 -19.81 -15.24
C GLY A 134 7.02 -19.86 -15.58
N LYS A 135 7.32 -19.85 -16.88
CA LYS A 135 8.69 -19.83 -17.45
C LYS A 135 9.33 -18.45 -17.55
N TYR A 136 8.72 -17.39 -17.02
CA TYR A 136 9.19 -16.01 -17.18
C TYR A 136 9.52 -15.30 -15.86
N ILE A 137 10.34 -14.26 -15.99
CA ILE A 137 10.59 -13.21 -15.01
C ILE A 137 10.13 -11.90 -15.64
N TRP A 138 9.14 -11.28 -15.01
CA TRP A 138 8.67 -9.93 -15.32
C TRP A 138 9.36 -8.94 -14.40
N THR A 139 9.86 -7.84 -14.96
CA THR A 139 10.45 -6.73 -14.21
C THR A 139 9.85 -5.40 -14.64
N ALA A 140 9.55 -4.56 -13.67
CA ALA A 140 8.93 -3.27 -13.88
C ALA A 140 9.72 -2.20 -13.11
N GLU A 141 10.23 -1.20 -13.82
CA GLU A 141 11.06 -0.11 -13.31
C GLU A 141 10.34 1.23 -13.46
N GLY A 142 10.16 1.94 -12.35
CA GLY A 142 9.72 3.33 -12.32
C GLY A 142 10.89 4.26 -12.02
N THR A 143 10.88 5.47 -12.60
CA THR A 143 11.98 6.44 -12.42
C THR A 143 11.54 7.82 -11.95
N ASP A 144 12.47 8.52 -11.31
CA ASP A 144 12.39 9.93 -10.90
C ASP A 144 12.00 10.87 -12.04
N ALA A 145 12.55 10.62 -13.24
CA ALA A 145 12.23 11.39 -14.44
C ALA A 145 10.77 11.22 -14.89
N GLY A 146 10.09 10.13 -14.52
CA GLY A 146 8.77 9.74 -15.04
C GLY A 146 8.81 8.81 -16.26
N LEU A 147 9.95 8.16 -16.52
CA LEU A 147 10.01 7.02 -17.44
C LEU A 147 9.60 5.75 -16.67
N PHE A 148 8.65 5.01 -17.23
CA PHE A 148 8.33 3.65 -16.82
C PHE A 148 8.89 2.65 -17.85
N VAL A 149 9.36 1.49 -17.38
CA VAL A 149 9.86 0.38 -18.20
C VAL A 149 9.27 -0.92 -17.67
N ILE A 150 8.83 -1.79 -18.56
CA ILE A 150 8.58 -3.20 -18.25
C ILE A 150 9.37 -4.09 -19.20
N SER A 151 10.07 -5.08 -18.66
CA SER A 151 10.91 -6.03 -19.40
C SER A 151 10.64 -7.46 -18.95
N VAL A 152 10.67 -8.41 -19.88
CA VAL A 152 10.43 -9.83 -19.63
C VAL A 152 11.62 -10.67 -20.09
N PHE A 153 11.97 -11.65 -19.27
CA PHE A 153 13.07 -12.59 -19.48
C PHE A 153 12.56 -14.02 -19.26
N GLU A 154 13.15 -14.98 -19.96
CA GLU A 154 13.00 -16.41 -19.72
C GLU A 154 13.75 -16.80 -18.44
N LYS A 155 13.07 -17.51 -17.54
CA LYS A 155 13.50 -17.70 -16.15
C LYS A 155 14.81 -18.45 -16.00
N ASP A 156 14.95 -19.54 -16.74
CA ASP A 156 16.04 -20.51 -16.54
C ASP A 156 17.28 -20.13 -17.37
N THR A 157 17.08 -19.48 -18.52
CA THR A 157 18.15 -19.09 -19.45
C THR A 157 18.59 -17.62 -19.31
N GLY A 158 17.73 -16.76 -18.77
CA GLY A 158 17.90 -15.29 -18.81
C GLY A 158 17.67 -14.67 -20.19
N ARG A 159 17.17 -15.44 -21.17
CA ARG A 159 16.89 -14.95 -22.52
C ARG A 159 15.90 -13.79 -22.45
N TYR A 160 16.31 -12.62 -22.93
CA TYR A 160 15.43 -11.46 -23.06
C TYR A 160 14.32 -11.76 -24.07
N ILE A 161 13.07 -11.58 -23.65
CA ILE A 161 11.86 -11.80 -24.45
C ILE A 161 11.38 -10.48 -25.05
N GLY A 162 11.25 -9.43 -24.25
CA GLY A 162 10.77 -8.15 -24.74
C GLY A 162 10.77 -7.02 -23.71
N ARG A 163 10.52 -5.81 -24.20
CA ARG A 163 10.43 -4.57 -23.41
C ARG A 163 9.35 -3.65 -23.96
N ARG A 164 8.68 -2.95 -23.06
CA ARG A 164 7.90 -1.74 -23.32
C ARG A 164 8.39 -0.61 -22.42
N ALA A 165 8.21 0.62 -22.87
CA ALA A 165 8.61 1.81 -22.12
C ALA A 165 7.59 2.92 -22.38
N PHE A 166 7.21 3.61 -21.32
CA PHE A 166 6.11 4.57 -21.30
C PHE A 166 6.53 5.85 -20.56
N ARG A 167 5.98 7.00 -20.95
CA ARG A 167 6.35 8.30 -20.38
C ARG A 167 5.16 8.91 -19.64
N PHE A 168 5.32 9.10 -18.33
CA PHE A 168 4.35 9.73 -17.45
C PHE A 168 4.79 11.15 -17.09
N ASN A 169 3.85 11.94 -16.58
CA ASN A 169 4.12 13.25 -15.97
C ASN A 169 4.44 13.07 -14.47
N GLY A 170 5.52 13.69 -13.99
CA GLY A 170 6.02 13.47 -12.62
C GLY A 170 6.80 12.16 -12.44
N ALA A 171 7.41 11.99 -11.26
CA ALA A 171 8.17 10.79 -10.93
C ALA A 171 7.27 9.57 -10.78
N ILE A 172 7.72 8.37 -11.16
CA ILE A 172 6.96 7.14 -10.93
C ILE A 172 7.01 6.82 -9.42
N SER A 173 5.82 6.72 -8.81
CA SER A 173 5.63 6.55 -7.36
C SER A 173 4.99 5.21 -6.99
N VAL A 174 4.33 4.52 -7.93
CA VAL A 174 3.82 3.16 -7.78
C VAL A 174 4.27 2.31 -8.96
N VAL A 175 4.88 1.17 -8.66
CA VAL A 175 5.07 0.05 -9.59
C VAL A 175 4.88 -1.23 -8.81
N SER A 176 3.89 -2.04 -9.14
CA SER A 176 3.72 -3.36 -8.54
C SER A 176 3.09 -4.36 -9.50
N LEU A 177 3.78 -5.48 -9.71
CA LEU A 177 3.38 -6.59 -10.57
C LEU A 177 2.67 -7.68 -9.77
N PHE A 178 1.64 -8.28 -10.34
CA PHE A 178 0.87 -9.39 -9.78
C PHE A 178 0.53 -10.41 -10.85
N GLU A 179 0.59 -11.69 -10.51
CA GLU A 179 0.08 -12.77 -11.35
C GLU A 179 -1.45 -12.77 -11.26
N LEU A 180 -2.14 -12.91 -12.39
CA LEU A 180 -3.58 -13.04 -12.40
C LEU A 180 -3.94 -14.50 -12.06
N GLU A 181 -4.49 -14.75 -10.86
CA GLU A 181 -4.99 -16.08 -10.46
C GLU A 181 -6.08 -16.54 -11.47
N GLN A 182 -5.71 -17.38 -12.45
CA GLN A 182 -6.61 -17.82 -13.51
C GLN A 182 -7.70 -18.76 -12.96
N THR A 183 -8.93 -18.26 -12.86
CA THR A 183 -10.09 -19.07 -12.52
C THR A 183 -10.52 -19.94 -13.70
N ASP A 184 -10.39 -21.25 -13.53
CA ASP A 184 -11.02 -22.31 -14.34
C ASP A 184 -10.76 -22.33 -15.85
N SER A 185 -9.53 -22.65 -16.27
CA SER A 185 -9.35 -23.55 -17.43
C SER A 185 -8.06 -24.38 -17.34
N ILE A 186 -8.15 -25.68 -17.62
CA ILE A 186 -7.03 -26.63 -17.55
C ILE A 186 -6.38 -26.74 -18.94
N SER A 187 -5.26 -26.04 -19.14
CA SER A 187 -4.32 -26.36 -20.22
C SER A 187 -2.88 -26.04 -19.81
N GLU A 188 -1.94 -26.92 -20.16
CA GLU A 188 -0.51 -26.80 -19.80
C GLU A 188 0.24 -25.78 -20.66
N GLU A 189 -0.42 -25.17 -21.65
CA GLU A 189 0.08 -24.09 -22.52
C GLU A 189 -0.52 -22.71 -22.16
N THR A 190 -1.07 -22.57 -20.94
CA THR A 190 -1.63 -21.30 -20.45
C THR A 190 -0.58 -20.18 -20.49
N VAL A 191 -0.83 -19.15 -21.29
CA VAL A 191 0.03 -17.96 -21.35
C VAL A 191 -0.07 -17.24 -19.98
N PRO A 192 1.05 -17.01 -19.27
CA PRO A 192 1.01 -16.33 -17.99
C PRO A 192 0.64 -14.86 -18.17
N GLU A 193 -0.43 -14.45 -17.50
CA GLU A 193 -0.94 -13.08 -17.52
C GLU A 193 -0.62 -12.37 -16.21
N MET A 194 -0.33 -11.06 -16.31
CA MET A 194 -0.01 -10.22 -15.17
C MET A 194 -0.86 -8.96 -15.14
N LEU A 195 -1.17 -8.50 -13.92
CA LEU A 195 -1.66 -7.16 -13.65
C LEU A 195 -0.52 -6.30 -13.10
N LEU A 196 -0.47 -5.06 -13.58
CA LEU A 196 0.49 -4.04 -13.17
C LEU A 196 -0.28 -2.84 -12.62
N LEU A 197 -0.07 -2.53 -11.34
CA LEU A 197 -0.41 -1.22 -10.78
C LEU A 197 0.74 -0.25 -11.06
N LEU A 198 0.42 0.86 -11.72
CA LEU A 198 1.37 1.88 -12.14
C LEU A 198 0.82 3.28 -11.85
N SER A 199 1.63 4.15 -11.26
CA SER A 199 1.26 5.54 -11.02
C SER A 199 2.49 6.45 -10.90
N SER A 200 2.30 7.73 -11.24
CA SER A 200 3.25 8.78 -10.90
C SER A 200 2.76 9.62 -9.71
N THR A 201 3.60 10.51 -9.22
CA THR A 201 3.26 11.50 -8.18
C THR A 201 2.10 12.45 -8.57
N VAL A 202 1.60 12.38 -9.81
CA VAL A 202 0.48 13.19 -10.32
C VAL A 202 -0.84 12.38 -10.37
N GLY A 203 -0.77 11.04 -10.31
CA GLY A 203 -1.91 10.15 -10.53
C GLY A 203 -2.38 10.10 -12.00
N PRO A 204 -3.43 9.32 -12.31
CA PRO A 204 -4.11 8.36 -11.43
C PRO A 204 -3.25 7.12 -11.15
N VAL A 205 -3.77 6.19 -10.34
CA VAL A 205 -3.30 4.79 -10.38
C VAL A 205 -3.96 4.08 -11.55
N CYS A 206 -3.15 3.61 -12.49
CA CYS A 206 -3.56 2.85 -13.66
C CYS A 206 -3.42 1.35 -13.41
N ILE A 207 -4.41 0.57 -13.88
CA ILE A 207 -4.36 -0.89 -13.96
C ILE A 207 -4.01 -1.26 -15.40
N TRP A 208 -2.84 -1.87 -15.59
CA TRP A 208 -2.37 -2.38 -16.86
C TRP A 208 -2.38 -3.92 -16.84
N HIS A 209 -2.56 -4.54 -18.00
CA HIS A 209 -2.38 -5.98 -18.20
C HIS A 209 -1.17 -6.25 -19.07
N GLY A 210 -0.56 -7.42 -18.89
CA GLY A 210 0.55 -7.88 -19.71
C GLY A 210 0.46 -9.36 -19.99
N THR A 211 0.76 -9.73 -21.23
CA THR A 211 0.72 -11.11 -21.73
C THR A 211 1.82 -11.31 -22.79
N ILE A 212 2.20 -12.55 -23.06
CA ILE A 212 3.25 -12.91 -24.04
C ILE A 212 2.62 -13.69 -25.19
N LEU A 213 2.28 -12.98 -26.27
CA LEU A 213 1.74 -13.59 -27.49
C LEU A 213 2.88 -13.82 -28.49
N GLU A 214 3.11 -15.07 -28.91
CA GLU A 214 4.15 -15.42 -29.90
C GLU A 214 5.54 -14.84 -29.54
N GLU A 215 5.97 -15.05 -28.29
CA GLU A 215 7.17 -14.47 -27.66
C GLU A 215 7.21 -12.92 -27.60
N THR A 216 6.17 -12.23 -28.05
CA THR A 216 6.08 -10.77 -28.02
C THR A 216 5.36 -10.27 -26.77
N LEU A 217 6.02 -9.37 -26.04
CA LEU A 217 5.43 -8.67 -24.91
C LEU A 217 4.32 -7.70 -25.36
N VAL A 218 3.09 -8.00 -25.00
CA VAL A 218 1.92 -7.11 -25.12
C VAL A 218 1.63 -6.52 -23.75
N VAL A 219 1.36 -5.21 -23.69
CA VAL A 219 1.06 -4.48 -22.44
C VAL A 219 0.03 -3.41 -22.76
N GLU A 220 -1.13 -3.46 -22.12
CA GLU A 220 -2.30 -2.63 -22.43
C GLU A 220 -2.86 -1.98 -21.17
N LEU A 221 -3.34 -0.73 -21.30
CA LEU A 221 -4.04 -0.03 -20.22
C LEU A 221 -5.47 -0.53 -20.18
N ILE A 222 -5.88 -1.13 -19.06
CA ILE A 222 -7.26 -1.56 -18.85
C ILE A 222 -8.09 -0.44 -18.21
N TYR A 223 -7.59 0.16 -17.13
CA TYR A 223 -8.41 1.03 -16.29
C TYR A 223 -7.60 2.13 -15.58
N GLU A 224 -8.24 3.26 -15.27
CA GLU A 224 -7.67 4.36 -14.49
C GLU A 224 -8.53 4.66 -13.25
N LEU A 225 -7.97 4.49 -12.05
CA LEU A 225 -8.61 4.84 -10.78
C LEU A 225 -8.63 6.36 -10.60
N ALA A 226 -9.44 7.06 -11.39
CA ALA A 226 -9.42 8.51 -11.58
C ALA A 226 -9.70 9.33 -10.31
N ASP A 227 -10.38 8.73 -9.33
CA ASP A 227 -10.62 9.34 -8.01
C ASP A 227 -9.34 9.49 -7.18
N THR A 228 -8.29 8.69 -7.44
CA THR A 228 -6.97 8.81 -6.78
C THR A 228 -6.28 10.14 -7.06
N ILE A 229 -6.53 10.78 -8.21
CA ILE A 229 -5.97 12.10 -8.57
C ILE A 229 -6.34 13.17 -7.53
N GLN A 230 -7.51 13.03 -6.89
CA GLN A 230 -8.04 14.00 -5.94
C GLN A 230 -7.51 13.82 -4.51
N LYS A 231 -6.56 12.91 -4.27
CA LYS A 231 -6.19 12.40 -2.94
C LYS A 231 -4.73 12.69 -2.55
N ASP A 232 -4.08 13.63 -3.23
CA ASP A 232 -2.63 13.90 -3.15
C ASP A 232 -1.78 12.74 -3.72
N ALA A 233 -0.46 12.94 -3.80
CA ALA A 233 0.47 12.00 -4.40
C ALA A 233 0.33 10.58 -3.81
N VAL A 234 0.06 9.61 -4.68
CA VAL A 234 0.00 8.19 -4.31
C VAL A 234 1.43 7.70 -4.07
N THR A 235 1.71 7.22 -2.86
CA THR A 235 3.07 6.83 -2.43
C THR A 235 3.33 5.33 -2.62
N SER A 236 2.26 4.53 -2.55
CA SER A 236 2.29 3.07 -2.57
C SER A 236 0.94 2.49 -2.99
N ALA A 237 0.98 1.35 -3.68
CA ALA A 237 -0.17 0.46 -3.85
C ALA A 237 0.29 -0.99 -3.99
N PHE A 238 -0.56 -1.94 -3.61
CA PHE A 238 -0.35 -3.38 -3.83
C PHE A 238 -1.70 -4.10 -3.99
N ILE A 239 -1.69 -5.29 -4.57
CA ILE A 239 -2.83 -6.20 -4.65
C ILE A 239 -2.64 -7.33 -3.64
N SER A 240 -3.70 -7.74 -2.96
CA SER A 240 -3.78 -9.01 -2.25
C SER A 240 -5.21 -9.55 -2.30
N LYS A 241 -5.35 -10.84 -2.61
CA LYS A 241 -6.64 -11.57 -2.67
C LYS A 241 -7.79 -10.80 -3.34
N GLY A 242 -7.51 -10.31 -4.54
CA GLY A 242 -8.49 -9.61 -5.37
C GLY A 242 -8.83 -8.19 -4.90
N LEU A 243 -8.07 -7.61 -3.96
CA LEU A 243 -8.23 -6.23 -3.52
C LEU A 243 -6.99 -5.41 -3.84
N ILE A 244 -7.19 -4.20 -4.40
CA ILE A 244 -6.16 -3.18 -4.59
C ILE A 244 -6.17 -2.28 -3.36
N PHE A 245 -5.03 -2.17 -2.67
CA PHE A 245 -4.83 -1.29 -1.54
C PHE A 245 -3.92 -0.13 -1.95
N ILE A 246 -4.29 1.10 -1.62
CA ILE A 246 -3.59 2.32 -2.05
C ILE A 246 -3.35 3.25 -0.85
N GLY A 247 -2.15 3.83 -0.76
CA GLY A 247 -1.77 4.81 0.25
C GLY A 247 -1.29 6.11 -0.38
N THR A 248 -1.67 7.24 0.22
CA THR A 248 -1.34 8.59 -0.27
C THR A 248 -0.54 9.39 0.74
N TYR A 249 0.16 10.41 0.26
CA TYR A 249 0.92 11.35 1.09
C TYR A 249 0.01 12.24 1.97
N SER A 250 -1.27 12.42 1.60
CA SER A 250 -2.27 13.07 2.47
C SER A 250 -2.77 12.19 3.63
N GLY A 251 -2.29 10.94 3.74
CA GLY A 251 -2.70 9.99 4.79
C GLY A 251 -3.99 9.24 4.46
N VAL A 252 -4.53 9.35 3.24
CA VAL A 252 -5.71 8.59 2.81
C VAL A 252 -5.29 7.18 2.37
N PHE A 253 -5.93 6.18 2.97
CA PHE A 253 -5.91 4.77 2.61
C PHE A 253 -7.19 4.43 1.83
N LEU A 254 -7.06 3.76 0.69
CA LEU A 254 -8.15 3.38 -0.20
C LEU A 254 -8.08 1.88 -0.49
N VAL A 255 -9.24 1.24 -0.67
CA VAL A 255 -9.35 -0.14 -1.15
C VAL A 255 -10.32 -0.19 -2.32
N TYR A 256 -9.96 -0.93 -3.38
CA TYR A 256 -10.80 -1.21 -4.54
C TYR A 256 -10.85 -2.72 -4.76
N GLN A 257 -11.95 -3.20 -5.35
CA GLN A 257 -12.02 -4.57 -5.84
C GLN A 257 -11.22 -4.67 -7.15
N VAL A 258 -10.35 -5.67 -7.29
CA VAL A 258 -9.83 -6.10 -8.60
C VAL A 258 -11.02 -6.70 -9.37
N PRO A 259 -11.41 -6.16 -10.54
CA PRO A 259 -12.52 -6.71 -11.30
C PRO A 259 -12.17 -8.10 -11.86
N LYS A 260 -13.20 -8.91 -12.12
CA LYS A 260 -13.02 -10.30 -12.52
C LYS A 260 -12.86 -10.41 -14.03
N GLY A 261 -11.66 -10.82 -14.46
CA GLY A 261 -11.32 -10.96 -15.87
C GLY A 261 -11.01 -9.63 -16.57
N VAL A 262 -10.34 -9.72 -17.71
CA VAL A 262 -9.85 -8.57 -18.49
C VAL A 262 -10.97 -7.83 -19.23
N VAL A 263 -12.12 -8.48 -19.44
CA VAL A 263 -13.12 -8.09 -20.46
C VAL A 263 -14.28 -7.24 -19.92
N GLU A 264 -14.59 -7.27 -18.62
CA GLU A 264 -15.79 -6.60 -18.04
C GLU A 264 -15.56 -5.11 -17.68
N MET A 265 -14.46 -4.51 -18.13
CA MET A 265 -13.89 -3.26 -17.62
C MET A 265 -14.52 -1.97 -18.19
N ALA A 266 -15.85 -1.96 -18.37
CA ALA A 266 -16.59 -0.86 -18.99
C ALA A 266 -17.20 0.15 -17.99
N GLU A 267 -17.41 -0.23 -16.73
CA GLU A 267 -17.99 0.64 -15.69
C GLU A 267 -16.92 1.18 -14.73
N ALA A 268 -17.26 2.25 -14.00
CA ALA A 268 -16.32 2.86 -13.07
C ALA A 268 -16.11 2.00 -11.81
N ILE A 269 -14.86 1.79 -11.39
CA ILE A 269 -14.51 1.05 -10.17
C ILE A 269 -14.44 2.04 -8.99
N PRO A 270 -15.46 2.10 -8.09
CA PRO A 270 -15.36 2.93 -6.90
C PRO A 270 -14.41 2.29 -5.87
N ALA A 271 -13.83 3.12 -5.00
CA ALA A 271 -13.23 2.62 -3.77
C ALA A 271 -14.32 1.96 -2.90
N VAL A 272 -14.14 0.67 -2.58
CA VAL A 272 -15.02 -0.07 -1.66
C VAL A 272 -14.81 0.33 -0.20
N PHE A 273 -13.67 0.94 0.12
CA PHE A 273 -13.36 1.49 1.44
C PHE A 273 -12.40 2.69 1.34
N MET A 274 -12.56 3.66 2.24
CA MET A 274 -11.67 4.80 2.41
C MET A 274 -11.48 5.10 3.90
N LEU A 275 -10.24 5.32 4.34
CA LEU A 275 -9.87 5.69 5.70
C LEU A 275 -8.86 6.84 5.67
N GLY A 276 -9.11 7.90 6.45
CA GLY A 276 -8.13 8.94 6.71
C GLY A 276 -7.28 8.62 7.94
N LEU A 277 -5.96 8.66 7.80
CA LEU A 277 -5.01 8.60 8.91
C LEU A 277 -4.51 10.01 9.26
N SER A 278 -3.92 10.17 10.45
CA SER A 278 -3.35 11.44 10.93
C SER A 278 -2.02 11.83 10.26
N SER A 279 -1.44 10.97 9.44
CA SER A 279 -0.09 11.14 8.88
C SER A 279 0.08 10.55 7.47
N PRO A 280 0.97 11.13 6.64
CA PRO A 280 1.35 10.60 5.33
C PRO A 280 1.70 9.11 5.36
N ILE A 281 1.09 8.33 4.47
CA ILE A 281 1.44 6.93 4.26
C ILE A 281 2.70 6.88 3.38
N ILE A 282 3.75 6.22 3.86
CA ILE A 282 5.00 6.01 3.14
C ILE A 282 4.88 4.74 2.28
N THR A 283 4.42 3.64 2.87
CA THR A 283 4.22 2.37 2.15
C THR A 283 3.24 1.43 2.84
N LEU A 284 2.67 0.51 2.06
CA LEU A 284 1.72 -0.53 2.48
C LEU A 284 2.27 -1.93 2.16
N THR A 285 1.89 -2.95 2.92
CA THR A 285 2.29 -4.34 2.67
C THR A 285 1.37 -5.36 3.36
N SER A 286 1.08 -6.50 2.74
CA SER A 286 0.28 -7.57 3.40
C SER A 286 1.11 -8.32 4.44
N LEU A 287 0.63 -8.34 5.69
CA LEU A 287 1.23 -9.07 6.80
C LEU A 287 0.97 -10.58 6.73
N ASP A 288 -0.07 -11.04 6.04
CA ASP A 288 -0.34 -12.47 5.86
C ASP A 288 -0.75 -12.87 4.44
N GLU A 289 -0.59 -14.17 4.15
CA GLU A 289 -0.98 -14.84 2.90
C GLU A 289 -2.51 -14.79 2.64
N ALA A 290 -3.29 -14.59 3.71
CA ALA A 290 -4.74 -14.40 3.65
C ALA A 290 -5.14 -12.99 3.18
N GLY A 291 -4.23 -12.02 3.19
CA GLY A 291 -4.52 -10.64 2.78
C GLY A 291 -5.38 -9.85 3.76
N HIS A 292 -5.58 -10.34 4.98
CA HIS A 292 -6.48 -9.73 5.96
C HIS A 292 -5.77 -8.71 6.85
N ARG A 293 -4.49 -8.91 7.17
CA ARG A 293 -3.71 -7.95 7.96
C ARG A 293 -2.84 -7.10 7.05
N ILE A 294 -3.03 -5.79 7.05
CA ILE A 294 -2.24 -4.85 6.25
C ILE A 294 -1.33 -4.04 7.17
N GLY A 295 -0.03 -4.09 6.91
CA GLY A 295 0.95 -3.23 7.55
C GLY A 295 0.98 -1.87 6.85
N VAL A 296 0.82 -0.80 7.62
CA VAL A 296 0.87 0.58 7.15
C VAL A 296 2.08 1.26 7.79
N ILE A 297 3.00 1.77 6.98
CA ILE A 297 4.11 2.59 7.46
C ILE A 297 3.77 4.03 7.10
N SER A 298 3.62 4.87 8.11
CA SER A 298 3.40 6.31 8.02
C SER A 298 4.56 7.07 8.64
N THR A 299 4.56 8.40 8.52
CA THR A 299 5.53 9.26 9.23
C THR A 299 5.35 9.26 10.76
N GLU A 300 4.22 8.79 11.30
CA GLU A 300 4.04 8.54 12.74
C GLU A 300 4.49 7.13 13.20
N GLY A 301 4.97 6.28 12.29
CA GLY A 301 5.44 4.93 12.56
C GLY A 301 4.63 3.82 11.86
N PHE A 302 4.78 2.59 12.37
CA PHE A 302 4.12 1.39 11.85
C PHE A 302 2.77 1.13 12.56
N HIS A 303 1.73 0.87 11.76
CA HIS A 303 0.39 0.51 12.19
C HIS A 303 -0.04 -0.81 11.53
N THR A 304 -1.01 -1.51 12.13
CA THR A 304 -1.64 -2.70 11.54
C THR A 304 -3.13 -2.47 11.39
N LEU A 305 -3.64 -2.60 10.16
CA LEU A 305 -5.06 -2.64 9.86
C LEU A 305 -5.50 -4.10 9.69
N LEU A 306 -6.74 -4.40 10.11
CA LEU A 306 -7.39 -5.68 9.85
C LEU A 306 -8.57 -5.45 8.90
N TYR A 307 -8.44 -5.92 7.67
CA TYR A 307 -9.55 -6.02 6.72
C TYR A 307 -10.35 -7.29 7.00
N GLN A 308 -11.67 -7.15 7.11
CA GLN A 308 -12.61 -8.26 7.21
C GLN A 308 -13.75 -8.04 6.22
N GLU A 309 -13.99 -9.03 5.37
CA GLU A 309 -15.10 -9.01 4.41
C GLU A 309 -16.42 -9.33 5.13
N SER A 310 -17.38 -8.40 5.08
CA SER A 310 -18.64 -8.52 5.83
C SER A 310 -19.65 -9.40 5.08
N THR A 311 -19.87 -10.63 5.56
CA THR A 311 -20.81 -11.61 4.98
C THR A 311 -22.30 -11.31 5.26
N SER A 312 -22.64 -10.10 5.71
CA SER A 312 -24.00 -9.68 6.00
C SER A 312 -24.79 -9.34 4.73
N THR A 313 -25.98 -9.93 4.58
CA THR A 313 -26.97 -9.50 3.59
C THR A 313 -27.39 -8.03 3.82
N PRO A 314 -27.76 -7.28 2.75
CA PRO A 314 -27.97 -5.84 2.84
C PRO A 314 -29.18 -5.49 3.72
N VAL A 315 -28.94 -4.71 4.78
CA VAL A 315 -29.98 -4.10 5.61
C VAL A 315 -30.35 -2.74 5.02
N THR A 316 -31.64 -2.50 4.81
CA THR A 316 -32.18 -1.26 4.20
C THR A 316 -31.75 -0.01 4.99
N PRO A 317 -31.24 1.06 4.33
CA PRO A 317 -30.85 2.28 5.02
C PRO A 317 -32.08 3.06 5.53
N SER A 318 -32.33 2.97 6.83
CA SER A 318 -33.20 3.90 7.55
C SER A 318 -32.42 5.17 7.87
N ALA A 319 -33.00 6.35 7.62
CA ALA A 319 -32.33 7.62 7.86
C ALA A 319 -32.05 7.83 9.36
N ILE A 320 -30.80 8.09 9.71
CA ILE A 320 -30.41 8.58 11.03
C ILE A 320 -30.47 10.11 10.97
N ALA A 321 -31.44 10.70 11.67
CA ALA A 321 -31.47 12.13 11.92
C ALA A 321 -30.38 12.51 12.94
N TYR A 322 -29.86 13.72 12.82
CA TYR A 322 -29.09 14.34 13.91
C TYR A 322 -30.08 14.94 14.92
N GLU A 323 -30.11 14.40 16.13
CA GLU A 323 -30.80 14.99 17.29
C GLU A 323 -29.79 15.29 18.39
N ASP A 324 -29.35 16.55 18.47
CA ASP A 324 -28.56 17.07 19.60
C ASP A 324 -29.47 17.38 20.80
N GLU A 325 -29.99 16.35 21.48
CA GLU A 325 -30.64 16.54 22.80
C GLU A 325 -29.58 16.79 23.90
N ILE A 326 -29.23 18.07 24.09
CA ILE A 326 -28.42 18.52 25.22
C ILE A 326 -29.27 18.51 26.49
N VAL A 327 -29.29 17.37 27.19
CA VAL A 327 -29.90 17.25 28.52
C VAL A 327 -29.05 17.99 29.56
N LEU A 328 -29.36 19.27 29.78
CA LEU A 328 -28.72 20.09 30.80
C LEU A 328 -29.09 19.62 32.22
N PRO A 329 -28.14 19.52 33.16
CA PRO A 329 -28.46 19.25 34.57
C PRO A 329 -29.25 20.41 35.19
N THR A 330 -30.36 20.10 35.85
CA THR A 330 -31.16 21.09 36.59
C THR A 330 -30.45 21.53 37.87
N GLY A 331 -29.84 22.73 37.82
CA GLY A 331 -29.37 23.48 38.99
C GLY A 331 -30.23 24.72 39.20
N GLU A 332 -30.78 24.91 40.40
CA GLU A 332 -31.67 26.04 40.69
C GLU A 332 -30.93 27.37 40.81
N GLN A 333 -31.36 28.40 40.06
CA GLN A 333 -31.38 29.77 40.57
C GLN A 333 -32.41 30.63 39.82
N ARG A 334 -33.21 31.41 40.58
CA ARG A 334 -34.24 32.32 40.05
C ARG A 334 -33.64 33.71 39.78
N VAL A 335 -33.90 34.26 38.60
CA VAL A 335 -34.15 35.70 38.36
C VAL A 335 -35.31 35.80 37.36
N GLU A 336 -36.12 36.86 37.42
CA GLU A 336 -37.44 36.95 36.76
C GLU A 336 -37.50 37.99 35.62
N LEU A 337 -38.60 37.93 34.84
CA LEU A 337 -39.21 38.95 33.96
C LEU A 337 -38.62 39.19 32.54
N GLY A 338 -39.51 39.22 31.53
CA GLY A 338 -39.18 39.55 30.13
C GLY A 338 -40.20 39.09 29.05
N THR A 339 -41.45 39.56 29.10
CA THR A 339 -42.47 39.44 28.02
C THR A 339 -42.16 40.42 26.85
N GLU A 340 -42.68 40.37 25.61
CA GLU A 340 -43.67 39.54 24.84
C GLU A 340 -43.39 39.76 23.31
N ALA A 341 -44.03 39.23 22.24
CA ALA A 341 -45.15 38.29 21.98
C ALA A 341 -45.11 37.79 20.51
N ARG A 342 -45.88 36.72 20.19
CA ARG A 342 -46.68 36.47 18.93
C ARG A 342 -46.01 36.50 17.53
N ALA A 343 -46.47 35.76 16.50
CA ALA A 343 -47.56 34.77 16.35
C ALA A 343 -47.31 33.82 15.14
N GLU A 344 -48.14 32.77 15.03
CA GLU A 344 -48.18 31.76 13.94
C GLU A 344 -49.26 32.07 12.85
N PRO A 345 -49.88 31.09 12.12
CA PRO A 345 -49.54 30.61 10.77
C PRO A 345 -50.78 30.81 9.82
N PRO A 346 -51.22 29.91 8.88
CA PRO A 346 -50.60 28.79 8.13
C PRO A 346 -50.88 28.83 6.60
N VAL A 347 -50.53 27.76 5.85
CA VAL A 347 -51.43 26.95 4.97
C VAL A 347 -50.64 26.02 4.02
N THR A 348 -51.09 24.77 3.88
CA THR A 348 -50.71 23.74 2.89
C THR A 348 -52.02 23.11 2.33
N PRO A 349 -52.06 22.37 1.18
CA PRO A 349 -51.18 21.27 0.75
C PRO A 349 -50.53 21.56 -0.66
N THR A 350 -50.12 20.66 -1.57
CA THR A 350 -50.40 19.21 -1.80
C THR A 350 -49.29 18.51 -2.62
N GLN A 351 -49.55 17.25 -3.03
CA GLN A 351 -48.70 16.30 -3.76
C GLN A 351 -48.83 16.51 -5.32
N SER A 352 -48.05 15.89 -6.23
CA SER A 352 -47.46 14.54 -6.18
C SER A 352 -46.33 14.24 -7.19
N SER A 353 -45.51 13.24 -6.82
CA SER A 353 -44.74 12.27 -7.64
C SER A 353 -43.83 12.66 -8.82
N SER A 354 -42.56 12.25 -8.72
CA SER A 354 -41.97 11.24 -9.63
C SER A 354 -40.88 10.42 -8.89
N ARG A 355 -40.39 9.31 -9.46
CA ARG A 355 -39.50 8.34 -8.79
C ARG A 355 -38.06 8.41 -9.32
N GLY A 356 -37.09 8.28 -8.40
CA GLY A 356 -35.71 7.90 -8.69
C GLY A 356 -35.01 7.50 -7.40
N GLN A 357 -34.70 6.21 -7.21
CA GLN A 357 -34.00 5.70 -6.04
C GLN A 357 -32.63 5.14 -6.44
N SER A 358 -31.58 5.62 -5.79
CA SER A 358 -30.26 4.99 -5.72
C SER A 358 -29.92 4.81 -4.24
N GLY A 359 -29.61 3.58 -3.82
CA GLY A 359 -29.38 3.24 -2.42
C GLY A 359 -27.89 3.25 -2.07
N GLY A 360 -27.49 4.06 -1.08
CA GLY A 360 -26.18 3.93 -0.43
C GLY A 360 -26.24 2.92 0.71
N SER A 361 -25.24 2.04 0.80
CA SER A 361 -25.11 1.04 1.88
C SER A 361 -24.49 1.64 3.14
N GLY A 362 -25.09 1.37 4.30
CA GLY A 362 -24.52 1.69 5.61
C GLY A 362 -23.70 0.54 6.21
N LEU A 363 -22.64 0.86 6.95
CA LEU A 363 -21.76 -0.08 7.64
C LEU A 363 -21.77 0.18 9.15
N THR A 364 -21.59 -0.87 9.97
CA THR A 364 -21.51 -0.77 11.43
C THR A 364 -20.41 -1.67 11.99
N LEU A 365 -19.50 -1.10 12.77
CA LEU A 365 -18.49 -1.83 13.53
C LEU A 365 -18.99 -2.17 14.95
N ARG A 366 -18.55 -3.32 15.48
CA ARG A 366 -18.67 -3.66 16.90
C ARG A 366 -17.29 -3.78 17.53
N LYS A 367 -17.16 -3.26 18.76
CA LYS A 367 -16.00 -3.44 19.63
C LYS A 367 -16.33 -4.53 20.65
N GLU A 368 -15.47 -5.53 20.77
CA GLU A 368 -15.51 -6.45 21.91
C GLU A 368 -14.69 -5.88 23.08
N THR A 369 -15.18 -6.09 24.30
CA THR A 369 -14.47 -5.76 25.55
C THR A 369 -14.73 -6.85 26.57
N SER A 370 -13.66 -7.41 27.15
CA SER A 370 -13.77 -8.29 28.31
C SER A 370 -14.28 -7.55 29.55
N SER A 371 -14.89 -8.27 30.49
CA SER A 371 -15.68 -7.71 31.57
C SER A 371 -14.84 -7.27 32.78
N GLY A 372 -15.02 -6.00 33.20
CA GLY A 372 -14.43 -5.44 34.41
C GLY A 372 -15.06 -4.10 34.77
N GLY A 373 -16.03 -4.08 35.69
CA GLY A 373 -16.89 -2.90 35.89
C GLY A 373 -16.46 -1.94 36.99
N ARG A 374 -16.24 -0.66 36.64
CA ARG A 374 -16.58 0.50 37.49
C ARG A 374 -16.71 1.78 36.65
N ARG A 375 -17.62 2.68 37.05
CA ARG A 375 -17.89 3.95 36.35
C ARG A 375 -16.86 5.03 36.70
N THR A 376 -16.29 5.68 35.70
CA THR A 376 -15.71 7.03 35.76
C THR A 376 -16.17 7.84 34.52
N LYS A 377 -15.77 9.11 34.43
CA LYS A 377 -16.29 10.11 33.47
C LYS A 377 -15.90 9.79 32.00
N PRO A 378 -16.60 10.38 31.00
CA PRO A 378 -16.20 10.29 29.60
C PRO A 378 -14.92 11.09 29.34
N GLU A 379 -13.79 10.40 29.37
CA GLU A 379 -12.56 10.83 28.70
C GLU A 379 -12.50 10.19 27.31
N ASN A 380 -11.72 10.77 26.39
CA ASN A 380 -11.65 10.33 25.00
C ASN A 380 -11.32 8.84 24.90
N LEU A 381 -12.12 8.11 24.12
CA LEU A 381 -11.90 6.68 23.89
C LEU A 381 -10.46 6.45 23.36
N PRO A 382 -9.65 5.60 24.01
CA PRO A 382 -8.34 5.28 23.49
C PRO A 382 -8.50 4.50 22.17
N ILE A 383 -7.95 5.08 21.11
CA ILE A 383 -7.22 4.29 20.11
C ILE A 383 -6.09 3.61 20.89
N ASP A 384 -5.86 2.31 20.68
CA ASP A 384 -4.68 1.62 21.22
C ASP A 384 -3.42 2.11 20.49
N ARG A 385 -3.01 3.32 20.87
CA ARG A 385 -1.85 4.06 20.37
C ARG A 385 -0.57 3.39 20.87
N VAL A 386 -0.16 2.33 20.19
CA VAL A 386 1.24 1.92 20.16
C VAL A 386 2.03 2.92 19.31
N THR A 387 2.08 4.18 19.76
CA THR A 387 2.76 5.28 19.07
C THR A 387 4.27 5.07 19.18
N PHE A 388 4.81 4.31 18.24
CA PHE A 388 6.25 4.24 18.01
C PHE A 388 6.75 5.55 17.40
N ARG A 389 6.88 6.61 18.21
CA ARG A 389 7.70 7.80 17.85
C ARG A 389 9.04 7.32 17.31
N ILE A 390 9.33 7.61 16.05
CA ILE A 390 10.66 7.43 15.45
C ILE A 390 11.61 8.43 16.13
#